data_AF-A0A6B3HUB8-F1
#
_entry.id   AF-A0A6B3HUB8-F1
#
_cell.length_a   1.000
_cell.length_b   1.000
_cell.length_c   1.000
_cell.angle_alpha   90.00
_cell.angle_beta   90.00
_cell.angle_gamma   90.00
#
_symmetry.space_group_name_H-M   'P 1'
#
loop_
_entity.id
_entity.type
_entity.pdbx_description
1 polymer ?
#
loop_
_entity_poly.entity_id
_entity_poly.type
_entity_poly.pdbx_seq_one_letter_code
_entity_poly.pdbx_strand_id
1 'polypeptide(L)'
;PGAMEFGDFTHTFLGVVTVNVLIAAVLVAVWAALREPLVALLPVRVRGRVHTFVRGQRWTRETFGPSAWLRFVRSAALGAATHVV
;
A
#
# COMPACT_ATOMS: atom_id res chain seq x y z
N PRO A 1 15.59 -32.91 -0.77
CA PRO A 1 16.60 -31.84 -0.59
C PRO A 1 16.65 -30.85 -1.78
N GLY A 2 15.48 -30.31 -2.17
CA GLY A 2 15.35 -29.33 -3.27
C GLY A 2 14.22 -28.31 -3.04
N ALA A 3 13.80 -28.15 -1.78
CA ALA A 3 12.74 -27.23 -1.38
C ALA A 3 13.27 -26.04 -0.53
N MET A 4 14.60 -25.91 -0.41
CA MET A 4 15.27 -24.91 0.42
C MET A 4 15.96 -23.79 -0.38
N GLU A 5 15.79 -23.68 -1.71
CA GLU A 5 16.33 -22.52 -2.45
C GLU A 5 15.42 -21.29 -2.39
N PHE A 6 14.11 -21.47 -2.12
CA PHE A 6 13.20 -20.35 -1.87
C PHE A 6 13.31 -19.76 -0.45
N GLY A 7 13.95 -20.49 0.47
CA GLY A 7 14.15 -20.07 1.86
C GLY A 7 15.19 -18.94 2.01
N ASP A 8 16.27 -18.98 1.23
CA ASP A 8 17.32 -17.96 1.29
C ASP A 8 16.83 -16.59 0.83
N PHE A 9 15.93 -16.54 -0.16
CA PHE A 9 15.46 -15.26 -0.69
C PHE A 9 14.48 -14.54 0.25
N THR A 10 13.66 -15.29 1.00
CA THR A 10 12.75 -14.71 2.00
C THR A 10 13.41 -14.45 3.36
N HIS A 11 14.53 -15.12 3.66
CA HIS A 11 15.35 -14.82 4.85
C HIS A 11 16.35 -13.68 4.61
N THR A 12 16.51 -13.24 3.37
CA THR A 12 17.27 -12.03 3.06
C THR A 12 16.38 -10.81 3.30
N PHE A 13 16.88 -9.83 4.05
CA PHE A 13 16.21 -8.54 4.32
C PHE A 13 15.64 -7.86 3.07
N LEU A 14 16.32 -8.05 1.93
CA LEU A 14 15.92 -7.59 0.60
C LEU A 14 14.62 -8.27 0.09
N GLY A 15 14.43 -9.56 0.34
CA GLY A 15 13.20 -10.28 -0.02
C GLY A 15 12.00 -9.81 0.80
N VAL A 16 12.18 -9.60 2.11
CA VAL A 16 11.11 -9.06 2.96
C VAL A 16 10.73 -7.65 2.53
N VAL A 17 11.69 -6.77 2.26
CA VAL A 17 11.40 -5.39 1.81
C VAL A 17 10.70 -5.40 0.45
N THR A 18 11.18 -6.18 -0.51
CA THR A 18 10.57 -6.23 -1.86
C THR A 18 9.19 -6.89 -1.87
N VAL A 19 9.02 -8.00 -1.17
CA VAL A 19 7.73 -8.70 -1.07
C VAL A 19 6.71 -7.86 -0.32
N ASN A 20 7.07 -7.20 0.78
CA ASN A 20 6.14 -6.30 1.48
C ASN A 20 5.76 -5.10 0.63
N VAL A 21 6.72 -4.48 -0.07
CA VAL A 21 6.42 -3.39 -0.99
C VAL A 21 5.52 -3.85 -2.13
N LEU A 22 5.74 -5.05 -2.66
CA LEU A 22 4.89 -5.65 -3.70
C LEU A 22 3.47 -5.91 -3.18
N ILE A 23 3.34 -6.55 -2.02
CA ILE A 23 2.05 -6.83 -1.38
C ILE A 23 1.32 -5.52 -1.10
N ALA A 24 2.00 -4.52 -0.55
CA ALA A 24 1.43 -3.20 -0.31
C ALA A 24 0.98 -2.53 -1.62
N ALA A 25 1.79 -2.59 -2.68
CA ALA A 25 1.43 -2.06 -3.99
C ALA A 25 0.20 -2.77 -4.59
N VAL A 26 0.13 -4.10 -4.49
CA VAL A 26 -1.02 -4.91 -4.93
C VAL A 26 -2.27 -4.54 -4.14
N LEU A 27 -2.19 -4.46 -2.82
CA LEU A 27 -3.31 -4.05 -1.96
C LEU A 27 -3.82 -2.66 -2.33
N VAL A 28 -2.91 -1.70 -2.54
CA VAL A 28 -3.26 -0.35 -2.98
C VAL A 28 -3.91 -0.35 -4.36
N ALA A 29 -3.41 -1.17 -5.31
CA ALA A 29 -3.99 -1.28 -6.64
C ALA A 29 -5.39 -1.92 -6.61
N VAL A 30 -5.58 -2.98 -5.84
CA VAL A 30 -6.88 -3.64 -5.63
C VAL A 30 -7.86 -2.67 -4.99
N TRP A 31 -7.44 -1.96 -3.93
CA TRP A 31 -8.24 -0.91 -3.32
C TRP A 31 -8.62 0.17 -4.33
N ALA A 32 -7.65 0.63 -5.13
CA ALA A 32 -7.89 1.62 -6.16
C ALA A 32 -8.91 1.15 -7.20
N ALA A 33 -8.90 -0.12 -7.61
CA ALA A 33 -9.87 -0.70 -8.52
C ALA A 33 -11.26 -0.86 -7.88
N LEU A 34 -11.33 -1.24 -6.60
CA LEU A 34 -12.59 -1.51 -5.89
C LEU A 34 -13.26 -0.28 -5.29
N ARG A 35 -12.53 0.83 -5.07
CA ARG A 35 -13.08 2.02 -4.40
C ARG A 35 -14.32 2.59 -5.10
N GLU A 36 -14.28 2.66 -6.43
CA GLU A 36 -15.33 3.29 -7.25
C GLU A 36 -16.59 2.41 -7.32
N PRO A 37 -16.51 1.10 -7.61
CA PRO A 37 -17.70 0.25 -7.58
C PRO A 37 -18.30 0.17 -6.17
N LEU A 38 -17.49 0.13 -5.10
CA LEU A 38 -18.00 0.14 -3.73
C LEU A 38 -18.77 1.42 -3.41
N VAL A 39 -18.24 2.59 -3.79
CA VAL A 39 -18.95 3.87 -3.64
C VAL A 39 -20.22 3.93 -4.49
N ALA A 40 -20.22 3.30 -5.66
CA ALA A 40 -21.39 3.22 -6.54
C ALA A 40 -22.53 2.35 -5.98
N LEU A 41 -22.25 1.48 -5.00
CA LEU A 41 -23.27 0.71 -4.28
C LEU A 41 -23.92 1.49 -3.13
N LEU A 42 -23.32 2.62 -2.70
CA LEU A 42 -23.88 3.40 -1.60
C LEU A 42 -25.08 4.27 -2.00
N PRO A 43 -26.02 4.51 -1.06
CA PRO A 43 -27.12 5.44 -1.25
C PRO A 43 -26.63 6.84 -1.61
N VAL A 44 -27.32 7.49 -2.57
CA VAL A 44 -26.94 8.81 -3.11
C VAL A 44 -26.74 9.87 -2.00
N ARG A 45 -27.52 9.79 -0.92
CA ARG A 45 -27.48 10.71 0.23
C ARG A 45 -26.16 10.69 1.01
N VAL A 46 -25.43 9.57 0.99
CA VAL A 46 -24.14 9.39 1.68
C VAL A 46 -22.97 9.22 0.72
N ARG A 47 -23.24 8.94 -0.56
CA ARG A 47 -22.24 8.72 -1.61
C ARG A 47 -21.23 9.85 -1.69
N GLY A 48 -21.66 11.12 -1.63
CA GLY A 48 -20.75 12.27 -1.68
C GLY A 48 -19.76 12.31 -0.52
N ARG A 49 -20.24 12.15 0.72
CA ARG A 49 -19.40 12.15 1.94
C ARG A 49 -18.47 10.94 2.00
N VAL A 50 -18.98 9.75 1.63
CA VAL A 50 -18.16 8.53 1.62
C VAL A 50 -17.14 8.59 0.49
N HIS A 51 -17.49 9.12 -0.68
CA HIS A 51 -16.55 9.32 -1.77
C HIS A 51 -15.42 10.29 -1.38
N THR A 52 -15.72 11.41 -0.70
CA THR A 52 -14.67 12.33 -0.22
C THR A 52 -13.80 11.70 0.86
N PHE A 53 -14.39 10.88 1.74
CA PHE A 53 -13.64 10.18 2.79
C PHE A 53 -12.73 9.07 2.22
N VAL A 54 -13.28 8.21 1.37
CA VAL A 54 -12.58 7.08 0.72
C VAL A 54 -11.47 7.55 -0.21
N ARG A 55 -11.68 8.69 -0.89
CA ARG A 55 -10.65 9.27 -1.76
C ARG A 55 -9.59 10.06 -1.00
N GLY A 56 -9.92 10.57 0.19
CA GLY A 56 -9.06 11.45 0.98
C GLY A 56 -8.70 12.74 0.24
N GLN A 57 -7.71 13.46 0.77
CA GLN A 57 -7.15 14.65 0.13
C GLN A 57 -6.51 14.25 -1.20
N ARG A 58 -6.86 14.94 -2.30
CA ARG A 58 -6.28 14.67 -3.62
C ARG A 58 -4.76 14.89 -3.54
N TRP A 59 -3.97 13.85 -3.79
CA TRP A 59 -2.51 13.98 -3.89
C TRP A 59 -2.16 14.76 -5.16
N THR A 60 -1.84 16.03 -4.98
CA THR A 60 -1.25 16.88 -6.02
C THR A 60 0.27 16.75 -5.95
N ARG A 61 0.97 16.92 -7.08
CA ARG A 61 2.45 16.91 -7.11
C ARG A 61 3.07 17.92 -6.13
N GLU A 62 2.36 19.01 -5.83
CA GLU A 62 2.75 20.02 -4.85
C GLU A 62 2.69 19.52 -3.40
N THR A 63 1.76 18.62 -3.08
CA THR A 63 1.56 18.08 -1.73
C THR A 63 2.35 16.79 -1.51
N PHE A 64 2.57 16.02 -2.58
CA PHE A 64 3.28 14.73 -2.55
C PHE A 64 4.58 14.79 -3.33
N GLY A 65 5.54 15.57 -2.80
CA GLY A 65 6.87 15.72 -3.37
C GLY A 65 7.77 14.49 -3.13
N PRO A 66 8.98 14.47 -3.72
CA PRO A 66 9.95 13.38 -3.58
C PRO A 66 10.30 13.08 -2.12
N SER A 67 10.31 14.11 -1.26
CA SER A 67 10.58 14.01 0.17
C SER A 67 9.46 13.31 0.94
N ALA A 68 8.19 13.56 0.58
CA ALA A 68 7.03 12.87 1.16
C ALA A 68 7.04 11.39 0.76
N TRP A 69 7.39 11.10 -0.49
CA TRP A 69 7.56 9.74 -0.98
C TRP A 69 8.68 9.00 -0.24
N LEU A 70 9.86 9.62 -0.08
CA LEU A 70 10.96 9.03 0.70
C LEU A 70 10.56 8.78 2.16
N ARG A 71 9.85 9.71 2.79
CA ARG A 71 9.35 9.54 4.17
C ARG A 71 8.37 8.38 4.28
N PHE A 72 7.47 8.24 3.31
CA PHE A 72 6.53 7.13 3.24
C PHE A 72 7.26 5.80 3.09
N VAL A 73 8.20 5.70 2.13
CA VAL A 73 9.01 4.49 1.91
C VAL A 73 9.81 4.14 3.15
N ARG A 74 10.44 5.12 3.81
CA ARG A 74 11.18 4.91 5.06
C ARG A 74 10.26 4.42 6.19
N SER A 75 9.08 5.02 6.34
CA SER A 75 8.11 4.60 7.35
C SER A 75 7.60 3.17 7.08
N ALA A 76 7.33 2.84 5.82
CA ALA A 76 6.91 1.51 5.40
C ALA A 76 8.02 0.47 5.64
N ALA A 77 9.27 0.80 5.31
CA ALA A 77 10.43 -0.06 5.56
C ALA A 77 10.65 -0.30 7.07
N LEU A 78 10.51 0.75 7.90
CA LEU A 78 10.60 0.61 9.36
C LEU A 78 9.47 -0.27 9.90
N GLY A 79 8.22 -0.05 9.46
CA GLY A 79 7.08 -0.88 9.87
C GLY A 79 7.22 -2.36 9.45
N ALA A 80 7.70 -2.60 8.23
CA ALA A 80 7.99 -3.96 7.76
C ALA A 80 9.13 -4.59 8.58
N ALA A 81 10.19 -3.84 8.89
CA ALA A 81 11.29 -4.32 9.72
C ALA A 81 10.85 -4.68 11.15
N THR A 82 9.88 -3.94 11.73
CA THR A 82 9.31 -4.28 13.04
C THR A 82 8.42 -5.53 13.02
N HIS A 83 7.97 -6.01 11.86
CA HIS A 83 7.11 -7.19 11.77
C HIS A 83 7.92 -8.51 11.78
N VAL A 84 9.24 -8.45 11.57
CA VAL A 84 10.13 -9.62 11.44
C VAL A 84 10.76 -10.03 12.79
N VAL A 85 10.34 -9.42 13.90
CA VAL A 85 10.88 -9.71 15.25
C VAL A 85 9.96 -10.67 16.00
#